data_AF-A0A432ST03-F1
#
_entry.id   AF-A0A432ST03-F1
#
_cell.length_a   1.000
_cell.length_b   1.000
_cell.length_c   1.000
_cell.angle_alpha   90.00
_cell.angle_beta   90.00
_cell.angle_gamma   90.00
#
_symmetry.space_group_name_H-M   'P 1'
#
loop_
_entity.id
_entity.type
_entity.pdbx_description
1 polymer ?
#
loop_
_entity_poly.entity_id
_entity_poly.type
_entity_poly.pdbx_seq_one_letter_code
_entity_poly.pdbx_strand_id
1 'polypeptide(L)'
;MLFNSYIFIFVFLPVSFFVYFLLLQKRYKTAAKGFLVIASLFFYAWWNIHYLPIILSSMLFNYFMGNQLNQNKEKIKSYQKSLLTFGIVANLTLLGYFKYTDFFIENINLALHTNLPLLHLALPLAISFFTFQQIAYLVDSYKGETTEYNFLNYALFVTFFPQLIAGPIVHHLEMMPQFSSRWNLVKKYKNIALGIFIFSIGLFKKVIIADTFALWANYGFDQSPLLGFWEAWATSLSYTFELYFDFSGYTDMAIGVALLFNIRLPINFNSPYKSLDIQA
;
A
#
# COMPACT_ATOMS: atom_id res chain seq x y z
N MET A 1 -1.45 -6.42 9.93
CA MET A 1 -2.75 -6.80 10.52
C MET A 1 -3.84 -6.66 9.46
N LEU A 2 -4.89 -7.48 9.45
CA LEU A 2 -5.97 -7.40 8.44
C LEU A 2 -7.08 -6.45 8.89
N PHE A 3 -7.67 -5.69 7.96
CA PHE A 3 -8.73 -4.72 8.26
C PHE A 3 -10.04 -5.36 8.71
N ASN A 4 -10.36 -6.56 8.23
CA ASN A 4 -11.53 -7.33 8.64
C ASN A 4 -11.35 -8.06 9.98
N SER A 5 -10.17 -7.99 10.62
CA SER A 5 -9.93 -8.65 11.90
C SER A 5 -10.52 -7.88 13.08
N TYR A 6 -11.02 -8.61 14.10
CA TYR A 6 -11.59 -7.98 15.31
C TYR A 6 -10.58 -7.10 16.06
N ILE A 7 -9.30 -7.52 16.09
CA ILE A 7 -8.23 -6.73 16.72
C ILE A 7 -8.01 -5.40 15.99
N PHE A 8 -8.15 -5.35 14.66
CA PHE A 8 -8.09 -4.10 13.92
C PHE A 8 -9.29 -3.21 14.24
N ILE A 9 -10.50 -3.76 14.11
CA ILE A 9 -11.76 -3.02 14.17
C ILE A 9 -12.02 -2.46 15.57
N PHE A 10 -11.84 -3.28 16.61
CA PHE A 10 -12.26 -2.94 17.97
C PHE A 10 -11.14 -2.43 18.86
N VAL A 11 -9.87 -2.64 18.48
CA VAL A 11 -8.73 -2.23 19.32
C VAL A 11 -7.86 -1.23 18.58
N PHE A 12 -7.15 -1.65 17.53
CA PHE A 12 -6.13 -0.83 16.90
C PHE A 12 -6.71 0.46 16.27
N LEU A 13 -7.81 0.36 15.52
CA LEU A 13 -8.39 1.51 14.84
C LEU A 13 -8.96 2.55 15.82
N PRO A 14 -9.79 2.17 16.81
CA PRO A 14 -10.26 3.10 17.84
C PRO A 14 -9.10 3.74 18.62
N VAL A 15 -8.12 2.96 19.08
CA VAL A 15 -6.97 3.48 19.81
C VAL A 15 -6.19 4.48 18.95
N SER A 16 -5.89 4.13 17.70
CA SER A 16 -5.18 5.01 16.78
C SER A 16 -5.95 6.31 16.53
N PHE A 17 -7.26 6.23 16.33
CA PHE A 17 -8.13 7.38 16.13
C PHE A 17 -8.16 8.30 17.36
N PHE A 18 -8.46 7.76 18.54
CA PHE A 18 -8.60 8.56 19.75
C PHE A 18 -7.28 9.19 20.17
N VAL A 19 -6.18 8.44 20.19
CA VAL A 19 -4.86 9.00 20.57
C VAL A 19 -4.44 10.11 19.61
N TYR A 20 -4.59 9.90 18.29
CA TYR A 20 -4.28 10.92 17.29
C TYR A 20 -5.04 12.23 17.54
N PHE A 21 -6.37 12.16 17.68
CA PHE A 21 -7.18 13.37 17.88
C PHE A 21 -7.04 13.98 19.28
N LEU A 22 -6.71 13.20 20.31
CA LEU A 22 -6.38 13.72 21.64
C LEU A 22 -5.08 14.53 21.61
N LEU A 23 -4.04 14.05 20.92
CA LEU A 23 -2.79 14.80 20.73
C LEU A 23 -3.03 16.10 19.95
N LEU A 24 -3.87 16.07 18.91
CA LEU A 24 -4.27 17.26 18.17
C LEU A 24 -5.07 18.26 19.02
N GLN A 25 -5.97 17.78 19.89
CA GLN A 25 -6.73 18.63 20.81
C GLN A 25 -5.81 19.36 21.78
N LYS A 26 -4.73 18.70 22.24
CA LYS A 26 -3.66 19.30 23.05
C LYS A 26 -2.69 20.18 22.24
N ARG A 27 -2.95 20.42 20.96
CA ARG A 27 -2.13 21.19 20.00
C ARG A 27 -0.75 20.58 19.71
N TYR A 28 -0.51 19.31 20.05
CA TYR A 28 0.75 18.60 19.77
C TYR A 28 0.77 17.99 18.37
N LYS A 29 0.78 18.85 17.34
CA LYS A 29 0.70 18.44 15.92
C LYS A 29 1.82 17.48 15.49
N THR A 30 3.07 17.79 15.86
CA THR A 30 4.22 16.95 15.52
C THR A 30 4.14 15.59 16.20
N ALA A 31 3.76 15.55 17.48
CA ALA A 31 3.57 14.30 18.21
C ALA A 31 2.43 13.46 17.62
N ALA A 32 1.33 14.09 17.19
CA ALA A 32 0.23 13.39 16.54
C ALA A 32 0.65 12.71 15.22
N LYS A 33 1.46 13.40 14.39
CA LYS A 33 2.05 12.81 13.18
C LYS A 33 3.03 11.68 13.50
N GLY A 34 3.91 11.89 14.49
CA GLY A 34 4.83 10.85 14.99
C GLY A 34 4.09 9.61 15.48
N PHE A 35 3.02 9.80 16.22
CA PHE A 35 2.16 8.72 16.67
C PHE A 35 1.55 7.94 15.49
N LEU A 36 1.04 8.62 14.45
CA LEU A 36 0.51 7.94 13.27
C LEU A 36 1.58 7.12 12.53
N VAL A 37 2.83 7.63 12.43
CA VAL A 37 3.94 6.87 11.86
C VAL A 37 4.22 5.63 12.69
N ILE A 38 4.31 5.77 14.02
CA ILE A 38 4.56 4.64 14.93
C ILE A 38 3.42 3.61 14.84
N ALA A 39 2.16 4.05 14.89
CA ALA A 39 0.99 3.20 14.74
C ALA A 39 1.01 2.46 13.40
N SER A 40 1.46 3.12 12.34
CA SER A 40 1.54 2.51 11.02
C SER A 40 2.68 1.49 10.87
N LEU A 41 3.84 1.79 11.44
CA LEU A 41 4.96 0.86 11.53
C LEU A 41 4.60 -0.36 12.39
N PHE A 42 3.86 -0.17 13.48
CA PHE A 42 3.32 -1.26 14.28
C PHE A 42 2.35 -2.13 13.48
N PHE A 43 1.43 -1.50 12.75
CA PHE A 43 0.49 -2.19 11.87
C PHE A 43 1.19 -3.08 10.83
N TYR A 44 2.28 -2.57 10.26
CA TYR A 44 3.16 -3.29 9.34
C TYR A 44 3.87 -4.46 10.02
N ALA A 45 4.56 -4.19 11.14
CA ALA A 45 5.35 -5.16 11.88
C ALA A 45 4.51 -6.28 12.49
N TRP A 46 3.19 -6.10 12.62
CA TRP A 46 2.24 -7.13 13.05
C TRP A 46 2.30 -8.40 12.20
N TRP A 47 2.65 -8.30 10.91
CA TRP A 47 2.85 -9.47 10.07
C TRP A 47 4.16 -10.20 10.41
N ASN A 48 5.27 -9.48 10.34
CA ASN A 48 6.58 -9.99 10.70
C ASN A 48 7.53 -8.82 10.97
N ILE A 49 8.07 -8.75 12.20
CA ILE A 49 8.96 -7.67 12.64
C ILE A 49 10.30 -7.66 11.90
N HIS A 50 10.76 -8.79 11.36
CA HIS A 50 12.04 -8.89 10.64
C HIS A 50 12.06 -8.05 9.35
N TYR A 51 10.91 -7.68 8.80
CA TYR A 51 10.82 -6.81 7.61
C TYR A 51 10.74 -5.33 7.94
N LEU A 52 10.55 -4.96 9.21
CA LEU A 52 10.51 -3.57 9.63
C LEU A 52 11.82 -2.80 9.29
N PRO A 53 13.04 -3.38 9.49
CA PRO A 53 14.27 -2.73 9.05
C PRO A 53 14.31 -2.43 7.56
N ILE A 54 13.72 -3.29 6.71
CA ILE A 54 13.74 -3.12 5.25
C ILE A 54 12.96 -1.88 4.83
N ILE A 55 11.72 -1.72 5.32
CA ILE A 55 10.93 -0.54 4.98
C ILE A 55 11.57 0.73 5.56
N LEU A 56 12.13 0.67 6.77
CA LEU A 56 12.84 1.80 7.39
C LEU A 56 14.09 2.21 6.59
N SER A 57 14.94 1.27 6.20
CA SER A 57 16.13 1.54 5.40
C SER A 57 15.76 2.05 4.02
N SER A 58 14.75 1.47 3.37
CA SER A 58 14.26 1.91 2.06
C SER A 58 13.71 3.33 2.11
N MET A 59 12.95 3.67 3.15
CA MET A 59 12.46 5.03 3.38
C MET A 59 13.59 6.03 3.60
N LEU A 60 14.54 5.72 4.48
CA LEU A 60 15.67 6.61 4.75
C LEU A 60 16.47 6.86 3.47
N PHE A 61 16.82 5.80 2.74
CA PHE A 61 17.51 5.90 1.46
C PHE A 61 16.78 6.81 0.48
N ASN A 62 15.49 6.55 0.24
CA ASN A 62 14.71 7.31 -0.72
C ASN A 62 14.47 8.76 -0.30
N TYR A 63 14.32 9.04 1.00
CA TYR A 63 14.27 10.40 1.51
C TYR A 63 15.56 11.17 1.23
N PHE A 64 16.73 10.57 1.47
CA PHE A 64 18.01 11.21 1.16
C PHE A 64 18.18 11.46 -0.34
N MET A 65 17.83 10.48 -1.19
CA MET A 65 17.89 10.63 -2.65
C MET A 65 16.93 11.71 -3.15
N GLY A 66 15.68 11.73 -2.70
CA GLY A 66 14.70 12.76 -3.08
C GLY A 66 15.13 14.16 -2.64
N ASN A 67 15.66 14.30 -1.43
CA ASN A 67 16.18 15.58 -0.95
C ASN A 67 17.40 16.06 -1.78
N GLN A 68 18.33 15.17 -2.12
CA GLN A 68 19.47 15.51 -2.98
C GLN A 68 19.05 15.90 -4.41
N LEU A 69 18.02 15.26 -4.98
CA LEU A 69 17.47 15.61 -6.28
C LEU A 69 16.91 17.04 -6.29
N ASN A 70 16.23 17.42 -5.20
CA ASN A 70 15.52 18.70 -5.11
C ASN A 70 16.41 19.89 -4.72
N GLN A 71 17.44 19.68 -3.88
CA GLN A 71 18.38 20.75 -3.48
C GLN A 71 19.33 21.19 -4.59
N ASN A 72 19.51 20.36 -5.63
CA ASN A 72 20.52 20.56 -6.67
C ASN A 72 19.93 21.06 -8.00
N LYS A 73 18.86 21.88 -7.97
CA LYS A 73 18.22 22.42 -9.19
C LYS A 73 19.17 23.22 -10.09
N GLU A 74 20.24 23.78 -9.53
CA GLU A 74 21.27 24.54 -10.26
C GLU A 74 22.43 23.67 -10.81
N LYS A 75 22.48 22.37 -10.49
CA LYS A 75 23.53 21.46 -10.98
C LYS A 75 23.24 20.96 -12.40
N ILE A 76 24.27 20.44 -13.05
CA ILE A 76 24.22 19.83 -14.39
C ILE A 76 23.12 18.75 -14.42
N LYS A 77 22.16 18.87 -15.36
CA LYS A 77 21.02 17.93 -15.54
C LYS A 77 21.44 16.44 -15.59
N SER A 78 22.64 16.16 -16.11
CA SER A 78 23.21 14.81 -16.17
C SER A 78 23.40 14.19 -14.76
N TYR A 79 23.85 14.97 -13.78
CA TYR A 79 24.02 14.51 -12.40
C TYR A 79 22.69 14.11 -11.76
N GLN A 80 21.65 14.95 -11.92
CA GLN A 80 20.31 14.64 -11.40
C GLN A 80 19.72 13.39 -12.06
N LYS A 81 19.93 13.21 -13.38
CA LYS A 81 19.49 12.01 -14.09
C LYS A 81 20.21 10.75 -13.59
N SER A 82 21.52 10.84 -13.33
CA SER A 82 22.29 9.73 -12.76
C SER A 82 21.80 9.38 -11.35
N LEU A 83 21.54 10.38 -10.52
CA LEU A 83 21.04 10.20 -9.16
C LEU A 83 19.64 9.55 -9.14
N LEU A 84 18.74 10.01 -10.02
CA LEU A 84 17.42 9.40 -10.20
C LEU A 84 17.56 7.94 -10.66
N THR A 85 18.40 7.69 -11.66
CA THR A 85 18.63 6.34 -12.21
C THR A 85 19.15 5.41 -11.12
N PHE A 86 20.13 5.86 -10.33
CA PHE A 86 20.65 5.09 -9.20
C PHE A 86 19.57 4.79 -8.16
N GLY A 87 18.76 5.77 -7.77
CA GLY A 87 17.65 5.57 -6.84
C GLY A 87 16.61 4.57 -7.36
N ILE A 88 16.23 4.66 -8.63
CA ILE A 88 15.29 3.70 -9.26
C ILE A 88 15.90 2.30 -9.29
N VAL A 89 17.16 2.17 -9.73
CA VAL A 89 17.86 0.87 -9.79
C VAL A 89 17.96 0.24 -8.41
N ALA A 90 18.28 1.01 -7.36
CA ALA A 90 18.33 0.49 -5.99
C ALA A 90 16.97 -0.05 -5.51
N ASN A 91 15.89 0.69 -5.76
CA ASN A 91 14.52 0.24 -5.43
C ASN A 91 14.13 -1.03 -6.20
N LEU A 92 14.39 -1.07 -7.52
CA LEU A 92 14.11 -2.23 -8.34
C LEU A 92 14.99 -3.43 -7.99
N THR A 93 16.22 -3.20 -7.55
CA THR A 93 17.13 -4.27 -7.09
C THR A 93 16.59 -4.89 -5.80
N LEU A 94 16.13 -4.08 -4.84
CA LEU A 94 15.50 -4.59 -3.62
C LEU A 94 14.25 -5.42 -3.94
N LEU A 95 13.38 -4.93 -4.82
CA LEU A 95 12.20 -5.67 -5.26
C LEU A 95 12.57 -6.95 -6.03
N GLY A 96 13.54 -6.87 -6.94
CA GLY A 96 14.08 -8.00 -7.70
C GLY A 96 14.63 -9.10 -6.80
N TYR A 97 15.42 -8.71 -5.80
CA TYR A 97 16.02 -9.62 -4.84
C TYR A 97 14.98 -10.43 -4.06
N PHE A 98 13.96 -9.79 -3.51
CA PHE A 98 12.96 -10.52 -2.72
C PHE A 98 11.94 -11.25 -3.62
N LYS A 99 11.48 -10.62 -4.70
CA LYS A 99 10.33 -11.12 -5.47
C LYS A 99 10.69 -12.04 -6.62
N TYR A 100 11.84 -11.85 -7.25
CA TYR A 100 12.17 -12.47 -8.53
C TYR A 100 13.46 -13.31 -8.51
N THR A 101 14.19 -13.39 -7.40
CA THR A 101 15.45 -14.17 -7.35
C THR A 101 15.24 -15.64 -7.72
N ASP A 102 14.27 -16.32 -7.12
CA ASP A 102 14.01 -17.74 -7.44
C ASP A 102 13.56 -17.90 -8.90
N PHE A 103 12.72 -16.98 -9.41
CA PHE A 103 12.37 -16.96 -10.84
C PHE A 103 13.61 -16.85 -11.74
N PHE A 104 14.58 -15.98 -11.42
CA PHE A 104 15.81 -15.87 -12.18
C PHE A 104 16.68 -17.13 -12.07
N ILE A 105 16.80 -17.72 -10.87
CA ILE A 105 17.56 -18.96 -10.66
C ILE A 105 16.95 -20.11 -11.45
N GLU A 106 15.62 -20.27 -11.44
CA GLU A 106 14.90 -21.27 -12.22
C GLU A 106 15.17 -21.13 -13.72
N ASN A 107 15.08 -19.92 -14.27
CA ASN A 107 15.35 -19.67 -15.68
C ASN A 107 16.82 -19.94 -16.06
N ILE A 108 17.78 -19.61 -15.19
CA ILE A 108 19.19 -19.92 -15.39
C ILE A 108 19.42 -21.43 -15.37
N ASN A 109 18.83 -22.14 -14.41
CA ASN A 109 18.90 -23.60 -14.33
C ASN A 109 18.32 -24.27 -15.58
N LEU A 110 17.20 -23.77 -16.09
CA LEU A 110 16.62 -24.26 -17.34
C LEU A 110 17.50 -23.98 -18.57
N ALA A 111 18.07 -22.77 -18.67
CA ALA A 111 18.84 -22.34 -19.85
C ALA A 111 20.27 -22.92 -19.91
N LEU A 112 20.94 -23.05 -18.75
CA LEU A 112 22.32 -23.52 -18.65
C LEU A 112 22.44 -24.96 -18.15
N HIS A 113 21.31 -25.64 -17.91
CA HIS A 113 21.26 -26.97 -17.31
C HIS A 113 22.04 -27.06 -15.99
N THR A 114 22.02 -25.99 -15.20
CA THR A 114 22.61 -25.94 -13.86
C THR A 114 21.60 -26.36 -12.79
N ASN A 115 22.09 -26.72 -11.60
CA ASN A 115 21.28 -27.05 -10.43
C ASN A 115 21.60 -26.11 -9.27
N LEU A 116 21.48 -24.80 -9.50
CA LEU A 116 21.61 -23.81 -8.44
C LEU A 116 20.42 -23.94 -7.47
N PRO A 117 20.66 -23.97 -6.15
CA PRO A 117 19.59 -24.08 -5.17
C PRO A 117 18.76 -22.79 -5.12
N LEU A 118 17.43 -22.94 -4.99
CA LEU A 118 16.51 -21.83 -4.75
C LEU A 118 16.68 -21.29 -3.34
N LEU A 119 16.50 -19.99 -3.17
CA LEU A 119 16.68 -19.32 -1.88
C LEU A 119 15.39 -19.32 -1.05
N HIS A 120 14.22 -19.42 -1.69
CA HIS A 120 12.91 -19.41 -1.04
C HIS A 120 12.75 -18.26 -0.04
N LEU A 121 13.18 -17.07 -0.49
CA LEU A 121 13.12 -15.86 0.32
C LEU A 121 11.67 -15.52 0.63
N ALA A 122 11.36 -15.39 1.91
CA ALA A 122 10.05 -14.95 2.32
C ALA A 122 9.83 -13.48 1.92
N LEU A 123 8.67 -13.20 1.34
CA LEU A 123 8.36 -11.91 0.74
C LEU A 123 7.97 -10.89 1.82
N PRO A 124 8.65 -9.72 1.89
CA PRO A 124 8.20 -8.64 2.74
C PRO A 124 6.83 -8.16 2.26
N LEU A 125 5.88 -8.08 3.19
CA LEU A 125 4.54 -7.57 2.89
C LEU A 125 4.66 -6.18 2.24
N ALA A 126 3.84 -5.93 1.22
CA ALA A 126 3.76 -4.65 0.54
C ALA A 126 5.02 -4.16 -0.19
N ILE A 127 6.04 -5.01 -0.40
CA ILE A 127 7.30 -4.60 -1.04
C ILE A 127 7.09 -3.93 -2.40
N SER A 128 6.19 -4.46 -3.22
CA SER A 128 5.86 -3.84 -4.50
C SER A 128 5.26 -2.44 -4.32
N PHE A 129 4.29 -2.27 -3.41
CA PHE A 129 3.60 -1.00 -3.20
C PHE A 129 4.55 0.10 -2.72
N PHE A 130 5.30 -0.12 -1.64
CA PHE A 130 6.19 0.93 -1.13
C PHE A 130 7.35 1.20 -2.10
N THR A 131 7.81 0.21 -2.87
CA THR A 131 8.85 0.41 -3.89
C THR A 131 8.36 1.34 -5.00
N PHE A 132 7.18 1.09 -5.57
CA PHE A 132 6.63 1.95 -6.62
C PHE A 132 6.26 3.34 -6.10
N GLN A 133 5.74 3.44 -4.87
CA GLN A 133 5.46 4.72 -4.24
C GLN A 133 6.74 5.55 -4.00
N GLN A 134 7.84 4.90 -3.59
CA GLN A 134 9.14 5.54 -3.39
C GLN A 134 9.77 5.95 -4.73
N ILE A 135 9.65 5.13 -5.78
CA ILE A 135 10.07 5.49 -7.14
C ILE A 135 9.28 6.71 -7.65
N ALA A 136 7.95 6.71 -7.50
CA ALA A 136 7.12 7.84 -7.88
C ALA A 136 7.57 9.13 -7.16
N TYR A 137 7.85 9.04 -5.86
CA TYR A 137 8.42 10.16 -5.11
C TYR A 137 9.76 10.66 -5.68
N LEU A 138 10.70 9.77 -6.03
CA LEU A 138 11.97 10.18 -6.64
C LEU A 138 11.76 10.89 -7.99
N VAL A 139 10.82 10.40 -8.80
CA VAL A 139 10.47 11.02 -10.09
C VAL A 139 9.84 12.41 -9.87
N ASP A 140 8.90 12.53 -8.94
CA ASP A 140 8.28 13.82 -8.58
C ASP A 140 9.35 14.79 -8.05
N SER A 141 10.32 14.32 -7.25
CA SER A 141 11.45 15.13 -6.77
C SER A 141 12.38 15.56 -7.89
N TYR A 142 12.66 14.70 -8.86
CA TYR A 142 13.46 15.04 -10.05
C TYR A 142 12.76 16.10 -10.91
N LYS A 143 11.43 16.04 -11.05
CA LYS A 143 10.63 17.08 -11.74
C LYS A 143 10.53 18.39 -10.95
N GLY A 144 10.98 18.40 -9.69
CA GLY A 144 10.90 19.56 -8.81
C GLY A 144 9.51 19.84 -8.26
N GLU A 145 8.62 18.85 -8.32
CA GLU A 145 7.22 18.92 -7.90
C GLU A 145 7.08 18.71 -6.38
N THR A 146 8.04 18.06 -5.73
CA THR A 146 8.04 17.92 -4.27
C THR A 146 8.51 19.21 -3.58
N THR A 147 7.74 19.75 -2.65
CA THR A 147 8.04 21.03 -1.98
C THR A 147 8.36 20.91 -0.49
N GLU A 148 8.01 19.79 0.15
CA GLU A 148 8.18 19.59 1.60
C GLU A 148 9.37 18.68 1.94
N TYR A 149 10.26 19.18 2.80
CA TYR A 149 11.49 18.51 3.22
C TYR A 149 11.38 17.80 4.57
N ASN A 150 10.17 17.69 5.15
CA ASN A 150 10.03 17.14 6.49
C ASN A 150 10.01 15.60 6.45
N PHE A 151 11.07 14.97 7.00
CA PHE A 151 11.17 13.52 7.10
C PHE A 151 9.93 12.88 7.75
N LEU A 152 9.30 13.53 8.74
CA LEU A 152 8.11 12.99 9.40
C LEU A 152 6.90 12.92 8.46
N ASN A 153 6.71 13.92 7.59
CA ASN A 153 5.63 13.91 6.60
C ASN A 153 5.90 12.85 5.53
N TYR A 154 7.17 12.70 5.12
CA TYR A 154 7.59 11.64 4.20
C TYR A 154 7.44 10.24 4.81
N ALA A 155 7.84 10.04 6.06
CA ALA A 155 7.64 8.78 6.76
C ALA A 155 6.15 8.46 6.86
N LEU A 156 5.31 9.46 7.15
CA LEU A 156 3.85 9.28 7.15
C LEU A 156 3.33 8.93 5.75
N PHE A 157 3.81 9.59 4.68
CA PHE A 157 3.46 9.28 3.30
C PHE A 157 3.63 7.80 2.97
N VAL A 158 4.83 7.27 3.25
CA VAL A 158 5.16 5.89 2.89
C VAL A 158 4.47 4.92 3.82
N THR A 159 4.41 5.22 5.13
CA THR A 159 3.95 4.24 6.11
C THR A 159 2.45 4.23 6.33
N PHE A 160 1.70 5.27 5.93
CA PHE A 160 0.29 5.45 6.33
C PHE A 160 -0.53 4.16 6.22
N PHE A 161 -0.85 3.56 7.37
CA PHE A 161 -1.39 2.20 7.43
C PHE A 161 -2.65 1.94 6.59
N PRO A 162 -3.57 2.92 6.35
CA PRO A 162 -4.72 2.68 5.51
C PRO A 162 -4.34 2.32 4.08
N GLN A 163 -3.23 2.85 3.56
CA GLN A 163 -2.77 2.56 2.20
C GLN A 163 -1.63 1.56 2.10
N LEU A 164 -0.92 1.30 3.20
CA LEU A 164 0.40 0.66 3.19
C LEU A 164 0.45 -0.71 2.50
N ILE A 165 -0.52 -1.61 2.74
CA ILE A 165 -0.42 -3.00 2.26
C ILE A 165 -0.85 -3.12 0.80
N ALA A 166 -2.06 -2.65 0.51
CA ALA A 166 -2.67 -2.77 -0.81
C ALA A 166 -3.68 -1.64 -1.09
N GLY A 167 -3.49 -0.47 -0.48
CA GLY A 167 -4.37 0.66 -0.74
C GLY A 167 -4.14 1.26 -2.13
N PRO A 168 -4.99 2.23 -2.52
CA PRO A 168 -4.81 2.96 -3.77
C PRO A 168 -3.41 3.59 -3.84
N ILE A 169 -2.77 3.52 -5.01
CA ILE A 169 -1.47 4.15 -5.23
C ILE A 169 -1.68 5.67 -5.23
N VAL A 170 -0.94 6.36 -4.36
CA VAL A 170 -1.05 7.82 -4.19
C VAL A 170 0.20 8.55 -4.64
N HIS A 171 -0.01 9.75 -5.17
CA HIS A 171 1.08 10.66 -5.50
C HIS A 171 1.45 11.54 -4.30
N HIS A 172 2.74 11.86 -4.18
CA HIS A 172 3.25 12.71 -3.11
C HIS A 172 2.59 14.09 -3.12
N LEU A 173 2.40 14.65 -4.31
CA LEU A 173 1.73 15.93 -4.55
C LEU A 173 0.32 16.02 -3.99
N GLU A 174 -0.43 14.91 -4.03
CA GLU A 174 -1.83 14.88 -3.59
C GLU A 174 -1.94 14.66 -2.07
N MET A 175 -0.98 13.94 -1.48
CA MET A 175 -1.03 13.54 -0.08
C MET A 175 -0.40 14.58 0.86
N MET A 176 0.74 15.16 0.50
CA MET A 176 1.46 16.06 1.43
C MET A 176 0.65 17.27 1.88
N PRO A 177 -0.07 17.99 0.99
CA PRO A 177 -0.89 19.11 1.40
C PRO A 177 -1.97 18.70 2.42
N GLN A 178 -2.47 17.46 2.35
CA GLN A 178 -3.49 16.96 3.27
C GLN A 178 -2.95 16.75 4.69
N PHE A 179 -1.69 16.34 4.85
CA PHE A 179 -1.04 16.18 6.16
C PHE A 179 -0.64 17.50 6.81
N SER A 180 -0.38 18.53 6.01
CA SER A 180 -0.02 19.87 6.49
C SER A 180 -1.24 20.79 6.67
N SER A 181 -2.38 20.47 6.06
CA SER A 181 -3.59 21.28 6.13
C SER A 181 -4.17 21.36 7.55
N ARG A 182 -4.23 22.57 8.08
CA ARG A 182 -4.92 22.91 9.35
C ARG A 182 -6.37 22.44 9.40
N TRP A 183 -7.04 22.34 8.26
CA TRP A 183 -8.41 21.83 8.18
C TRP A 183 -8.52 20.32 8.40
N ASN A 184 -7.45 19.57 8.21
CA ASN A 184 -7.43 18.12 8.43
C ASN A 184 -6.96 17.74 9.84
N LEU A 185 -6.45 18.70 10.60
CA LEU A 185 -5.99 18.54 11.99
C LEU A 185 -7.12 18.74 13.03
N VAL A 186 -8.38 18.61 12.62
CA VAL A 186 -9.56 18.77 13.48
C VAL A 186 -10.55 17.62 13.25
N LYS A 187 -11.36 17.29 14.26
CA LYS A 187 -12.41 16.28 14.11
C LYS A 187 -13.48 16.80 13.13
N LYS A 188 -13.72 16.07 12.05
CA LYS A 188 -14.82 16.35 11.11
C LYS A 188 -15.84 15.23 11.20
N TYR A 189 -16.96 15.48 11.89
CA TYR A 189 -18.01 14.47 12.09
C TYR A 189 -18.56 13.90 10.79
N LYS A 190 -18.68 14.72 9.73
CA LYS A 190 -19.06 14.25 8.39
C LYS A 190 -18.09 13.20 7.84
N ASN A 191 -16.79 13.43 7.97
CA ASN A 191 -15.76 12.49 7.50
C ASN A 191 -15.74 11.23 8.37
N ILE A 192 -15.97 11.35 9.68
CA ILE A 192 -16.05 10.21 10.58
C ILE A 192 -17.22 9.30 10.20
N ALA A 193 -18.42 9.88 10.06
CA ALA A 193 -19.63 9.12 9.69
C ALA A 193 -19.48 8.47 8.31
N LEU A 194 -18.99 9.22 7.32
CA LEU A 194 -18.76 8.70 5.97
C LEU A 194 -17.66 7.62 5.96
N GLY A 195 -16.60 7.80 6.75
CA GLY A 195 -15.49 6.85 6.87
C GLY A 195 -15.96 5.50 7.45
N ILE A 196 -16.74 5.54 8.52
CA ILE A 196 -17.38 4.34 9.10
C ILE A 196 -18.31 3.68 8.07
N PHE A 197 -19.12 4.47 7.36
CA PHE A 197 -20.05 3.95 6.36
C PHE A 197 -19.32 3.23 5.21
N ILE A 198 -18.32 3.85 4.61
CA ILE A 198 -17.52 3.25 3.52
C ILE A 198 -16.76 2.02 4.05
N PHE A 199 -16.19 2.10 5.26
CA PHE A 199 -15.52 0.96 5.88
C PHE A 199 -16.47 -0.24 6.04
N SER A 200 -17.70 -0.01 6.50
CA SER A 200 -18.72 -1.06 6.63
C SER A 200 -19.12 -1.68 5.29
N ILE A 201 -19.21 -0.88 4.22
CA ILE A 201 -19.44 -1.40 2.86
C ILE A 201 -18.28 -2.30 2.43
N GLY A 202 -17.04 -1.85 2.62
CA GLY A 202 -15.85 -2.63 2.29
C GLY A 202 -15.77 -3.94 3.09
N LEU A 203 -16.11 -3.89 4.38
CA LEU A 203 -16.19 -5.06 5.25
C LEU A 203 -17.24 -6.06 4.77
N PHE A 204 -18.42 -5.59 4.36
CA PHE A 204 -19.48 -6.43 3.80
C PHE A 204 -19.02 -7.11 2.51
N LYS A 205 -18.44 -6.35 1.57
CA LYS A 205 -17.88 -6.90 0.32
C LYS A 205 -16.86 -7.99 0.60
N LYS A 206 -15.93 -7.75 1.53
CA LYS A 206 -14.88 -8.71 1.89
C LYS A 206 -15.46 -9.96 2.56
N VAL A 207 -16.13 -9.79 3.69
CA VAL A 207 -16.48 -10.90 4.59
C VAL A 207 -17.70 -11.68 4.10
N ILE A 208 -18.69 -11.00 3.53
CA ILE A 208 -19.95 -11.65 3.13
C ILE A 208 -19.89 -12.13 1.69
N ILE A 209 -19.29 -11.36 0.78
CA ILE A 209 -19.27 -11.72 -0.64
C ILE A 209 -17.98 -12.47 -0.98
N ALA A 210 -16.82 -11.81 -0.85
CA ALA A 210 -15.56 -12.37 -1.35
C ALA A 210 -15.19 -13.67 -0.66
N ASP A 211 -15.21 -13.70 0.69
CA ASP A 211 -14.85 -14.88 1.46
C ASP A 211 -15.82 -16.06 1.24
N THR A 212 -17.08 -15.79 0.86
CA THR A 212 -18.05 -16.85 0.47
C THR A 212 -17.69 -17.44 -0.88
N PHE A 213 -17.43 -16.60 -1.89
CA PHE A 213 -17.04 -17.07 -3.23
C PHE A 213 -15.66 -17.75 -3.23
N ALA A 214 -14.76 -17.35 -2.33
CA ALA A 214 -13.46 -17.98 -2.14
C ALA A 214 -13.58 -19.46 -1.81
N LEU A 215 -14.59 -19.87 -1.02
CA LEU A 215 -14.80 -21.28 -0.70
C LEU A 215 -15.08 -22.11 -1.97
N TRP A 216 -15.90 -21.58 -2.89
CA TRP A 216 -16.23 -22.27 -4.14
C TRP A 216 -15.08 -22.24 -5.14
N ALA A 217 -14.38 -21.11 -5.24
CA ALA A 217 -13.21 -20.97 -6.11
C ALA A 217 -12.08 -21.92 -5.70
N ASN A 218 -11.73 -21.96 -4.41
CA ASN A 218 -10.68 -22.85 -3.89
C ASN A 218 -11.06 -24.32 -4.07
N TYR A 219 -12.30 -24.70 -3.73
CA TYR A 219 -12.76 -26.07 -3.95
C TYR A 219 -12.64 -26.52 -5.41
N GLY A 220 -13.00 -25.65 -6.36
CA GLY A 220 -12.89 -25.96 -7.77
C GLY A 220 -11.43 -26.11 -8.23
N PHE A 221 -10.57 -25.13 -7.93
CA PHE A 221 -9.18 -25.16 -8.37
C PHE A 221 -8.32 -26.23 -7.69
N ASP A 222 -8.63 -26.60 -6.45
CA ASP A 222 -7.95 -27.71 -5.75
C ASP A 222 -8.28 -29.08 -6.38
N GLN A 223 -9.40 -29.20 -7.09
CA GLN A 223 -9.87 -30.42 -7.77
C GLN A 223 -9.66 -30.37 -9.30
N SER A 224 -8.80 -29.47 -9.80
CA SER A 224 -8.66 -29.09 -11.22
C SER A 224 -8.63 -30.22 -12.27
N PRO A 225 -8.01 -31.41 -12.07
CA PRO A 225 -8.04 -32.46 -13.09
C PRO A 225 -9.41 -33.14 -13.27
N LEU A 226 -10.42 -32.84 -12.45
CA LEU A 226 -11.72 -33.52 -12.41
C LEU A 226 -12.92 -32.61 -12.71
N LEU A 227 -12.70 -31.34 -13.04
CA LEU A 227 -13.81 -30.40 -13.26
C LEU A 227 -14.51 -30.67 -14.60
N GLY A 228 -15.83 -30.88 -14.55
CA GLY A 228 -16.69 -30.84 -15.73
C GLY A 228 -16.88 -29.41 -16.26
N PHE A 229 -17.60 -29.28 -17.38
CA PHE A 229 -17.79 -27.99 -18.05
C PHE A 229 -18.47 -26.95 -17.17
N TRP A 230 -19.54 -27.32 -16.45
CA TRP A 230 -20.30 -26.39 -15.62
C TRP A 230 -19.55 -26.03 -14.34
N GLU A 231 -18.85 -26.99 -13.76
CA GLU A 231 -18.01 -26.81 -12.58
C GLU A 231 -16.85 -25.87 -12.88
N ALA A 232 -16.22 -25.99 -14.04
CA ALA A 232 -15.16 -25.08 -14.48
C ALA A 232 -15.66 -23.63 -14.62
N TRP A 233 -16.84 -23.42 -15.23
CA TRP A 233 -17.44 -22.08 -15.31
C TRP A 233 -17.83 -21.52 -13.95
N ALA A 234 -18.45 -22.33 -13.09
CA ALA A 234 -18.80 -21.92 -11.73
C ALA A 234 -17.57 -21.53 -10.91
N THR A 235 -16.48 -22.30 -11.02
CA THR A 235 -15.19 -22.04 -10.37
C THR A 235 -14.60 -20.72 -10.86
N SER A 236 -14.51 -20.52 -12.17
CA SER A 236 -13.95 -19.32 -12.78
C SER A 236 -14.75 -18.05 -12.43
N LEU A 237 -16.08 -18.12 -12.48
CA LEU A 237 -16.94 -17.00 -12.09
C LEU A 237 -16.87 -16.72 -10.59
N SER A 238 -16.78 -17.76 -9.75
CA SER A 238 -16.59 -17.60 -8.31
C SER A 238 -15.29 -16.87 -8.00
N TYR A 239 -14.19 -17.28 -8.62
CA TYR A 239 -12.90 -16.60 -8.50
C TYR A 239 -12.94 -15.15 -8.99
N THR A 240 -13.67 -14.89 -10.08
CA THR A 240 -13.88 -13.53 -10.61
C THR A 240 -14.56 -12.62 -9.58
N PHE A 241 -15.58 -13.13 -8.87
CA PHE A 241 -16.27 -12.39 -7.81
C PHE A 241 -15.42 -12.27 -6.54
N GLU A 242 -14.76 -13.34 -6.10
CA GLU A 242 -13.82 -13.33 -4.99
C GLU A 242 -12.78 -12.23 -5.19
N LEU A 243 -12.03 -12.28 -6.30
CA LEU A 243 -10.94 -11.36 -6.60
C LEU A 243 -11.41 -9.90 -6.59
N TYR A 244 -12.55 -9.62 -7.24
CA TYR A 244 -13.10 -8.27 -7.30
C TYR A 244 -13.57 -7.76 -5.94
N PHE A 245 -14.37 -8.54 -5.21
CA PHE A 245 -14.94 -8.08 -3.95
C PHE A 245 -13.92 -8.08 -2.81
N ASP A 246 -12.90 -8.94 -2.87
CA ASP A 246 -11.76 -8.91 -1.95
C ASP A 246 -11.00 -7.60 -2.10
N PHE A 247 -10.55 -7.30 -3.32
CA PHE A 247 -9.73 -6.12 -3.55
C PHE A 247 -10.55 -4.82 -3.48
N SER A 248 -11.77 -4.78 -4.05
CA SER A 248 -12.68 -3.64 -3.89
C SER A 248 -13.04 -3.42 -2.42
N GLY A 249 -13.36 -4.48 -1.69
CA GLY A 249 -13.67 -4.40 -0.27
C GLY A 249 -12.50 -3.87 0.56
N TYR A 250 -11.28 -4.35 0.26
CA TYR A 250 -10.06 -3.83 0.89
C TYR A 250 -9.86 -2.34 0.63
N THR A 251 -9.96 -1.90 -0.63
CA THR A 251 -9.77 -0.48 -0.99
C THR A 251 -10.84 0.43 -0.39
N ASP A 252 -12.09 -0.01 -0.30
CA ASP A 252 -13.16 0.73 0.39
C ASP A 252 -12.85 0.85 1.88
N MET A 253 -12.43 -0.24 2.54
CA MET A 253 -11.99 -0.18 3.94
C MET A 253 -10.82 0.80 4.13
N ALA A 254 -9.83 0.77 3.24
CA ALA A 254 -8.70 1.70 3.24
C ALA A 254 -9.16 3.18 3.13
N ILE A 255 -10.04 3.47 2.17
CA ILE A 255 -10.62 4.81 1.96
C ILE A 255 -11.41 5.25 3.20
N GLY A 256 -12.26 4.37 3.74
CA GLY A 256 -13.07 4.64 4.92
C GLY A 256 -12.21 5.00 6.13
N VAL A 257 -11.18 4.21 6.40
CA VAL A 257 -10.22 4.46 7.50
C VAL A 257 -9.44 5.75 7.28
N ALA A 258 -8.90 5.98 6.08
CA ALA A 258 -8.15 7.21 5.78
C ALA A 258 -9.01 8.45 6.02
N LEU A 259 -10.30 8.37 5.68
CA LEU A 259 -11.24 9.46 5.85
C LEU A 259 -11.50 9.78 7.34
N LEU A 260 -11.41 8.81 8.25
CA LEU A 260 -11.46 9.05 9.70
C LEU A 260 -10.34 10.00 10.14
N PHE A 261 -9.18 9.95 9.49
CA PHE A 261 -8.03 10.83 9.73
C PHE A 261 -8.05 12.09 8.83
N ASN A 262 -9.17 12.36 8.15
CA ASN A 262 -9.37 13.44 7.19
C ASN A 262 -8.48 13.39 5.95
N ILE A 263 -7.98 12.21 5.60
CA ILE A 263 -7.17 11.98 4.40
C ILE A 263 -8.05 11.34 3.34
N ARG A 264 -8.01 11.88 2.13
CA ARG A 264 -8.74 11.35 0.97
C ARG A 264 -7.77 10.56 0.11
N LEU A 265 -8.05 9.26 -0.01
CA LEU A 265 -7.38 8.37 -0.96
C LEU A 265 -8.19 8.32 -2.27
N PRO A 266 -7.53 8.07 -3.42
CA PRO A 266 -8.21 7.92 -4.69
C PRO A 266 -9.07 6.64 -4.71
N ILE A 267 -10.09 6.63 -5.57
CA ILE A 267 -10.98 5.48 -5.76
C ILE A 267 -10.31 4.50 -6.72
N ASN A 268 -10.20 3.23 -6.33
CA ASN A 268 -9.54 2.21 -7.13
C ASN A 268 -10.48 1.50 -8.13
N PHE A 269 -11.78 1.43 -7.81
CA PHE A 269 -12.76 0.67 -8.59
C PHE A 269 -13.99 1.50 -8.93
N ASN A 270 -14.36 1.50 -10.21
CA ASN A 270 -15.58 2.13 -10.69
C ASN A 270 -16.41 1.16 -11.54
N SER A 271 -17.03 0.16 -10.90
CA SER A 271 -17.88 -0.85 -11.56
C SER A 271 -17.26 -1.47 -12.84
N PRO A 272 -16.04 -2.04 -12.78
CA PRO A 272 -15.27 -2.45 -13.97
C PRO A 272 -16.00 -3.46 -14.87
N TYR A 273 -16.83 -4.35 -14.30
CA TYR A 273 -17.61 -5.32 -15.07
C TYR A 273 -18.78 -4.72 -15.87
N LYS A 274 -19.02 -3.41 -15.78
CA LYS A 274 -19.94 -2.69 -16.68
C LYS A 274 -19.24 -2.15 -17.93
N SER A 275 -17.91 -2.25 -17.99
CA SER A 275 -17.14 -1.76 -19.13
C SER A 275 -17.52 -2.52 -20.40
N LEU A 276 -17.63 -1.80 -21.51
CA LEU A 276 -17.98 -2.34 -22.83
C LEU A 276 -16.75 -2.60 -23.70
N ASP A 277 -15.58 -2.14 -23.25
CA ASP A 277 -14.30 -2.33 -23.92
C ASP A 277 -13.17 -2.49 -22.90
N ILE A 278 -11.95 -2.75 -23.37
CA ILE A 278 -10.78 -3.02 -22.51
C ILE A 278 -10.12 -1.72 -21.99
N GLN A 279 -10.39 -0.57 -22.63
CA GLN A 279 -9.76 0.71 -22.29
C GLN A 279 -10.58 1.55 -21.29
N ALA A 280 -11.88 1.29 -21.17
CA ALA A 280 -12.85 2.07 -20.39
C ALA A 280 -13.02 1.63 -18.93
#